data_AF-A0A662DHY7-F1
#
_entry.id   AF-A0A662DHY7-F1
#
_cell.length_a   1.000
_cell.length_b   1.000
_cell.length_c   1.000
_cell.angle_alpha   90.00
_cell.angle_beta   90.00
_cell.angle_gamma   90.00
#
_symmetry.space_group_name_H-M   'P 1'
#
loop_
_entity.id
_entity.type
_entity.pdbx_description
1 polymer ?
#
loop_
_entity_poly.entity_id
_entity_poly.type
_entity_poly.pdbx_seq_one_letter_code
_entity_poly.pdbx_strand_id
1 'polypeptide(L)'
;MRQKLLFHPEVFSKDRLKKFELFFDTLNLRTPQKPISKGRRPTDKMSIIRALIFRNLRGLPTLTDLVVELLERPSLAHILGFDPGLVPPVERFSHFLRGEDNGFLQGIREDLVRRLVSLGQIKGKYLSLDNCPIKANVKENNLKTNVKNRFNKKLIPKGDQMHD
;
A
#
# COMPACT_ATOMS: atom_id res chain seq x y z
N MET A 1 0.82 -3.67 -26.00
CA MET A 1 1.36 -2.42 -26.61
C MET A 1 1.86 -1.53 -25.50
N ARG A 2 3.05 -0.92 -25.65
CA ARG A 2 3.55 0.09 -24.70
C ARG A 2 3.10 1.46 -25.22
N GLN A 3 2.18 2.12 -24.51
CA GLN A 3 1.69 3.43 -24.93
C GLN A 3 2.78 4.47 -24.64
N LYS A 4 3.26 5.16 -25.68
CA LYS A 4 4.16 6.31 -25.50
C LYS A 4 3.33 7.52 -25.09
N LEU A 5 3.74 8.21 -24.04
CA LEU A 5 3.15 9.47 -23.62
C LEU A 5 3.45 10.53 -24.69
N LEU A 6 2.41 11.06 -25.35
CA LEU A 6 2.54 12.14 -26.33
C LEU A 6 2.74 13.51 -25.64
N PHE A 7 2.21 13.65 -24.42
CA PHE A 7 2.32 14.85 -23.58
C PHE A 7 2.61 14.44 -22.14
N HIS A 8 3.25 15.32 -21.37
CA HIS A 8 3.43 15.09 -19.94
C HIS A 8 2.07 15.05 -19.24
N PRO A 9 1.80 14.09 -18.34
CA PRO A 9 0.51 13.97 -17.66
C PRO A 9 0.09 15.22 -16.89
N GLU A 10 1.04 16.09 -16.52
CA GLU A 10 0.80 17.37 -15.88
C GLU A 10 0.11 18.42 -16.77
N VAL A 11 0.18 18.29 -18.10
CA VAL A 11 -0.37 19.29 -19.04
C VAL A 11 -1.89 19.44 -18.88
N PHE A 12 -2.57 18.37 -18.47
CA PHE A 12 -4.03 18.29 -18.43
C PHE A 12 -4.64 18.26 -17.02
N SER A 13 -3.83 18.32 -15.95
CA SER A 13 -4.31 18.13 -14.57
C SER A 13 -3.46 18.89 -13.55
N LYS A 14 -3.48 20.23 -13.65
CA LYS A 14 -2.51 21.12 -12.99
C LYS A 14 -2.45 21.03 -11.45
N ASP A 15 -3.55 20.76 -10.73
CA ASP A 15 -3.54 20.97 -9.27
C ASP A 15 -3.68 19.71 -8.41
N ARG A 16 -4.47 18.71 -8.83
CA ARG A 16 -4.70 17.51 -8.01
C ARG A 16 -3.60 16.46 -8.16
N LEU A 17 -3.07 16.28 -9.37
CA LEU A 17 -2.03 15.28 -9.63
C LEU A 17 -0.66 15.72 -9.09
N LYS A 18 -0.33 17.02 -9.16
CA LYS A 18 0.90 17.58 -8.59
C LYS A 18 1.04 17.34 -7.09
N LYS A 19 -0.08 17.34 -6.36
CA LYS A 19 -0.07 16.99 -4.92
C LYS A 19 0.38 15.56 -4.69
N PHE A 20 -0.06 14.62 -5.53
CA PHE A 20 0.35 13.23 -5.41
C PHE A 20 1.80 13.02 -5.83
N GLU A 21 2.23 13.68 -6.90
CA GLU A 21 3.63 13.68 -7.34
C GLU A 21 4.57 14.16 -6.22
N LEU A 22 4.31 15.36 -5.69
CA LEU A 22 5.08 15.89 -4.56
C LEU A 22 5.01 14.98 -3.33
N PHE A 23 3.83 14.44 -3.01
CA PHE A 23 3.66 13.52 -1.90
C PHE A 23 4.53 12.26 -2.05
N PHE A 24 4.49 11.61 -3.21
CA PHE A 24 5.25 10.37 -3.43
C PHE A 24 6.76 10.60 -3.58
N ASP A 25 7.17 11.79 -4.01
CA ASP A 25 8.58 12.19 -4.01
C ASP A 25 9.12 12.37 -2.58
N THR A 26 8.32 12.93 -1.67
CA THR A 26 8.74 13.11 -0.27
C THR A 26 8.92 11.80 0.49
N LEU A 27 8.19 10.74 0.08
CA LEU A 27 8.19 9.46 0.78
C LEU A 27 9.50 8.67 0.62
N ASN A 28 10.47 9.16 -0.18
CA ASN A 28 11.77 8.52 -0.43
C ASN A 28 11.67 7.02 -0.78
N LEU A 29 10.56 6.59 -1.37
CA LEU A 29 10.37 5.25 -1.93
C LEU A 29 11.10 5.13 -3.27
N ARG A 30 12.41 5.41 -3.26
CA ARG A 30 13.23 5.25 -4.46
C ARG A 30 13.26 3.78 -4.81
N THR A 31 12.84 3.50 -6.02
CA THR A 31 13.00 2.20 -6.64
C THR A 31 14.49 1.96 -6.86
N PRO A 32 15.08 0.89 -6.29
CA PRO A 32 16.36 0.45 -6.80
C PRO A 32 16.16 0.13 -8.28
N GLN A 33 16.83 0.88 -9.16
CA GLN A 33 16.81 0.59 -10.60
C GLN A 33 17.36 -0.82 -10.77
N LYS A 34 16.48 -1.78 -11.09
CA LYS A 34 16.92 -3.16 -11.30
C LYS A 34 17.59 -3.27 -12.67
N PRO A 35 18.68 -4.05 -12.78
CA PRO A 35 19.37 -4.25 -14.04
C PRO A 35 18.42 -4.84 -15.09
N ILE A 36 18.67 -4.48 -16.35
CA ILE A 36 17.86 -4.90 -17.50
C ILE A 36 17.98 -6.42 -17.67
N SER A 37 17.00 -7.16 -17.17
CA SER A 37 16.86 -8.61 -17.37
C SER A 37 16.11 -8.91 -18.68
N LYS A 38 16.50 -9.98 -19.38
CA LYS A 38 15.73 -10.51 -20.51
C LYS A 38 14.42 -11.13 -19.98
N GLY A 39 13.26 -10.70 -20.47
CA GLY A 39 11.94 -11.22 -20.10
C GLY A 39 10.92 -10.15 -19.67
N ARG A 40 9.73 -10.58 -19.23
CA ARG A 40 8.71 -9.66 -18.69
C ARG A 40 9.23 -9.04 -17.41
N ARG A 41 9.36 -7.70 -17.38
CA ARG A 41 9.85 -7.00 -16.20
C ARG A 41 8.90 -7.26 -15.03
N PRO A 42 9.43 -7.68 -13.86
CA PRO A 42 8.62 -7.77 -12.66
C PRO A 42 8.07 -6.38 -12.33
N THR A 43 6.84 -6.33 -11.83
CA THR A 43 6.27 -5.06 -11.38
C THR A 43 7.14 -4.51 -10.27
N ASP A 44 7.43 -3.22 -10.34
CA ASP A 44 8.21 -2.58 -9.31
C ASP A 44 7.46 -2.57 -7.97
N LYS A 45 8.17 -2.94 -6.90
CA LYS A 45 7.59 -3.06 -5.56
C LYS A 45 7.15 -1.71 -5.02
N MET A 46 7.92 -0.65 -5.26
CA MET A 46 7.55 0.68 -4.76
C MET A 46 6.35 1.22 -5.50
N SER A 47 6.19 0.95 -6.80
CA SER A 47 4.98 1.32 -7.54
C SER A 47 3.73 0.62 -6.97
N ILE A 48 3.86 -0.64 -6.57
CA ILE A 48 2.77 -1.35 -5.87
C ILE A 48 2.44 -0.65 -4.54
N ILE A 49 3.45 -0.30 -3.73
CA ILE A 49 3.26 0.41 -2.46
C ILE A 49 2.59 1.77 -2.68
N ARG A 50 3.08 2.56 -3.64
CA ARG A 50 2.50 3.87 -3.99
C ARG A 50 1.03 3.74 -4.37
N ALA A 51 0.68 2.75 -5.19
CA ALA A 51 -0.71 2.48 -5.54
C ALA A 51 -1.58 2.02 -4.37
N LEU A 52 -1.04 1.20 -3.45
CA LEU A 52 -1.76 0.80 -2.24
C LEU A 52 -1.99 1.99 -1.29
N ILE A 53 -1.00 2.86 -1.14
CA ILE A 53 -1.14 4.11 -0.38
C ILE A 53 -2.20 4.99 -1.04
N PHE A 54 -2.14 5.18 -2.36
CA PHE A 54 -3.15 5.93 -3.11
C PHE A 54 -4.56 5.34 -2.90
N ARG A 55 -4.71 4.01 -2.98
CA ARG A 55 -5.98 3.31 -2.72
C ARG A 55 -6.56 3.70 -1.37
N ASN A 56 -5.73 3.68 -0.32
CA ASN A 56 -6.16 4.02 1.04
C ASN A 56 -6.49 5.52 1.19
N LEU A 57 -5.67 6.42 0.62
CA LEU A 57 -5.93 7.86 0.63
C LEU A 57 -7.23 8.23 -0.11
N ARG A 58 -7.54 7.49 -1.18
CA ARG A 58 -8.74 7.71 -2.00
C ARG A 58 -9.98 7.02 -1.42
N GLY A 59 -9.81 6.09 -0.48
CA GLY A 59 -10.90 5.32 0.10
C GLY A 59 -11.49 4.28 -0.86
N LEU A 60 -10.69 3.74 -1.79
CA LEU A 60 -11.18 2.73 -2.73
C LEU A 60 -11.41 1.39 -2.00
N PRO A 61 -12.60 0.79 -2.09
CA PRO A 61 -12.98 -0.35 -1.25
C PRO A 61 -12.30 -1.65 -1.67
N THR A 62 -12.00 -1.87 -2.95
CA THR A 62 -11.38 -3.11 -3.44
C THR A 62 -10.07 -2.89 -4.18
N LEU A 63 -9.32 -3.97 -4.45
CA LEU A 63 -8.15 -3.93 -5.34
C LEU A 63 -8.56 -3.83 -6.81
N THR A 64 -9.77 -4.30 -7.15
CA THR A 64 -10.33 -4.16 -8.50
C THR A 64 -10.56 -2.70 -8.83
N ASP A 65 -11.15 -1.94 -7.90
CA ASP A 65 -11.37 -0.50 -8.08
C ASP A 65 -10.06 0.26 -8.29
N LEU A 66 -9.00 -0.15 -7.60
CA LEU A 66 -7.65 0.39 -7.81
C LEU A 66 -7.16 0.12 -9.23
N VAL A 67 -7.27 -1.11 -9.73
CA VAL A 67 -6.83 -1.45 -11.08
C VAL A 67 -7.63 -0.69 -12.14
N VAL A 68 -8.95 -0.57 -11.97
CA VAL A 68 -9.82 0.21 -12.86
C VAL A 68 -9.39 1.68 -12.86
N GLU A 69 -9.22 2.30 -11.69
CA GLU A 69 -8.81 3.71 -11.57
C GLU A 69 -7.45 3.98 -12.24
N LEU A 70 -6.50 3.05 -12.14
CA LEU A 70 -5.19 3.14 -12.79
C LEU A 70 -5.26 2.99 -14.32
N LEU A 71 -6.18 2.16 -14.82
CA LEU A 71 -6.41 1.99 -16.25
C LEU A 71 -7.13 3.21 -16.86
N GLU A 72 -8.11 3.76 -16.15
CA GLU A 72 -8.87 4.94 -16.56
C GLU A 72 -8.06 6.24 -16.50
N ARG A 73 -7.06 6.31 -15.61
CA ARG A 73 -6.20 7.49 -15.43
C ARG A 73 -4.72 7.17 -15.68
N PRO A 74 -4.29 7.08 -16.95
CA PRO A 74 -2.90 6.78 -17.31
C PRO A 74 -1.88 7.75 -16.69
N SER A 75 -2.25 9.02 -16.56
CA SER A 75 -1.43 10.04 -15.89
C SER A 75 -1.13 9.71 -14.43
N LEU A 76 -2.13 9.23 -13.70
CA LEU A 76 -1.97 8.81 -12.31
C LEU A 76 -1.13 7.53 -12.23
N ALA A 77 -1.36 6.56 -13.13
CA ALA A 77 -0.55 5.36 -13.20
C ALA A 77 0.93 5.68 -13.40
N HIS A 78 1.24 6.68 -14.23
CA HIS A 78 2.60 7.17 -14.43
C HIS A 78 3.23 7.75 -13.17
N ILE A 79 2.52 8.63 -12.45
CA ILE A 79 2.98 9.23 -11.18
C ILE A 79 3.29 8.15 -10.13
N LEU A 80 2.47 7.09 -10.11
CA LEU A 80 2.67 5.95 -9.22
C LEU A 80 3.81 5.01 -9.67
N GLY A 81 4.40 5.26 -10.85
CA GLY A 81 5.55 4.55 -11.38
C GLY A 81 5.21 3.38 -12.31
N PHE A 82 3.97 3.27 -12.78
CA PHE A 82 3.59 2.30 -13.82
C PHE A 82 3.75 2.90 -15.21
N ASP A 83 4.14 2.07 -16.17
CA ASP A 83 4.02 2.42 -17.59
C ASP A 83 2.52 2.53 -17.95
N PRO A 84 2.06 3.63 -18.57
CA PRO A 84 0.69 3.78 -19.07
C PRO A 84 0.24 2.58 -19.92
N GLY A 85 -0.93 2.02 -19.60
CA GLY A 85 -1.47 0.82 -20.26
C GLY A 85 -0.84 -0.51 -19.84
N LEU A 86 0.13 -0.51 -18.92
CA LEU A 86 0.79 -1.71 -18.37
C LEU A 86 0.57 -1.80 -16.84
N VAL A 87 -0.67 -1.59 -16.42
CA VAL A 87 -1.08 -1.72 -15.01
C VAL A 87 -1.04 -3.21 -14.59
N PRO A 88 -0.51 -3.54 -13.39
CA PRO A 88 -0.56 -4.90 -12.88
C PRO A 88 -2.00 -5.38 -12.66
N PRO A 89 -2.29 -6.67 -12.87
CA PRO A 89 -3.58 -7.24 -12.53
C PRO A 89 -3.72 -7.36 -11.01
N VAL A 90 -4.96 -7.55 -10.54
CA VAL A 90 -5.33 -7.58 -9.12
C VAL A 90 -4.51 -8.61 -8.32
N GLU A 91 -4.18 -9.74 -8.95
CA GLU A 91 -3.43 -10.84 -8.35
C GLU A 91 -2.05 -10.38 -7.91
N ARG A 92 -1.40 -9.46 -8.64
CA ARG A 92 -0.08 -8.93 -8.25
C ARG A 92 -0.15 -8.10 -6.98
N PHE A 93 -1.19 -7.29 -6.82
CA PHE A 93 -1.42 -6.54 -5.59
C PHE A 93 -1.74 -7.46 -4.41
N SER A 94 -2.59 -8.47 -4.63
CA SER A 94 -2.91 -9.43 -3.56
C SER A 94 -1.72 -10.31 -3.17
N HIS A 95 -0.88 -10.72 -4.14
CA HIS A 95 0.36 -11.45 -3.87
C HIS A 95 1.32 -10.61 -3.04
N PHE A 96 1.51 -9.33 -3.40
CA PHE A 96 2.33 -8.40 -2.63
C PHE A 96 1.83 -8.30 -1.18
N LEU A 97 0.52 -8.10 -0.97
CA LEU A 97 -0.05 -8.00 0.38
C LEU A 97 0.09 -9.27 1.23
N ARG A 98 0.16 -10.45 0.59
CA ARG A 98 0.32 -11.74 1.29
C ARG A 98 1.78 -12.09 1.57
N GLY A 99 2.69 -11.68 0.69
CA GLY A 99 4.07 -12.16 0.67
C GLY A 99 5.11 -11.18 1.17
N GLU A 100 4.77 -9.90 1.35
CA GLU A 100 5.72 -8.91 1.81
C GLU A 100 5.76 -8.82 3.34
N ASP A 101 6.95 -8.62 3.87
CA ASP A 101 7.19 -8.47 5.30
C ASP A 101 6.56 -7.16 5.81
N ASN A 102 5.74 -7.27 6.86
CA ASN A 102 5.17 -6.11 7.54
C ASN A 102 6.27 -5.23 8.15
N GLY A 103 7.40 -5.82 8.60
CA GLY A 103 8.54 -5.08 9.15
C GLY A 103 9.04 -3.98 8.23
N PHE A 104 9.08 -4.24 6.92
CA PHE A 104 9.43 -3.23 5.93
C PHE A 104 8.46 -2.03 5.90
N LEU A 105 7.15 -2.28 5.95
CA LEU A 105 6.14 -1.21 6.00
C LEU A 105 6.17 -0.44 7.32
N GLN A 106 6.46 -1.14 8.43
CA GLN A 106 6.66 -0.50 9.74
C GLN A 106 7.88 0.43 9.72
N GLY A 107 8.99 0.02 9.09
CA GLY A 107 10.17 0.86 8.91
C GLY A 107 9.84 2.17 8.19
N ILE A 108 9.11 2.10 7.06
CA ILE A 108 8.65 3.32 6.35
C ILE A 108 7.81 4.21 7.27
N ARG A 109 6.88 3.63 8.03
CA ARG A 109 6.03 4.38 8.98
C ARG A 109 6.87 5.08 10.05
N GLU A 110 7.80 4.37 10.66
CA GLU A 110 8.68 4.92 11.70
C GLU A 110 9.55 6.06 11.16
N ASP A 111 10.15 5.89 9.99
CA ASP A 111 10.98 6.91 9.36
C ASP A 111 10.19 8.19 9.06
N LEU A 112 8.95 8.05 8.56
CA LEU A 112 8.05 9.18 8.33
C LEU A 112 7.71 9.91 9.64
N VAL A 113 7.41 9.16 10.71
CA VAL A 113 7.11 9.74 12.02
C VAL A 113 8.34 10.46 12.58
N ARG A 114 9.53 9.85 12.52
CA ARG A 114 10.80 10.47 12.96
C ARG A 114 11.07 11.77 12.21
N ARG A 115 10.82 11.81 10.90
CA ARG A 115 10.98 13.01 10.07
C ARG A 115 9.99 14.11 10.45
N LEU A 116 8.74 13.76 10.77
CA LEU A 116 7.75 14.73 11.25
C LEU A 116 8.12 15.30 12.62
N VAL A 117 8.73 14.50 13.49
CA VAL A 117 9.30 14.96 14.77
C VAL A 117 10.47 15.92 14.52
N SER A 118 11.41 15.57 13.65
CA SER A 118 12.57 16.44 13.37
C SER A 118 12.18 17.78 12.73
N LEU A 119 11.09 17.81 11.95
CA LEU A 119 10.52 19.02 11.36
C LEU A 119 9.67 19.84 12.35
N GLY A 120 9.52 19.40 13.60
CA GLY A 120 8.74 20.06 14.64
C GLY A 120 7.22 20.02 14.42
N GLN A 121 6.74 19.17 13.49
CA GLN A 121 5.30 19.02 13.19
C GLN A 121 4.59 18.19 14.25
N ILE A 122 5.24 17.12 14.74
CA ILE A 122 4.76 16.33 15.87
C ILE A 122 5.42 16.88 17.14
N LYS A 123 4.59 17.32 18.09
CA LYS A 123 5.03 17.83 19.41
C LYS A 123 4.57 16.88 20.51
N GLY A 124 5.46 16.48 21.41
CA GLY A 124 5.15 15.59 22.54
C GLY A 124 4.37 16.24 23.68
N LYS A 125 3.60 17.31 23.42
CA LYS A 125 2.85 18.04 24.47
C LYS A 125 1.63 17.27 24.97
N TYR A 126 0.99 16.51 24.07
CA TYR A 126 -0.19 15.71 24.37
C TYR A 126 -0.01 14.35 23.69
N LEU A 127 -0.22 13.28 24.45
CA LEU A 127 -0.20 11.91 23.96
C LEU A 127 -1.60 11.32 24.13
N SER A 128 -2.19 10.87 23.03
CA SER A 128 -3.44 10.11 23.05
C SER A 128 -3.14 8.68 22.61
N LEU A 129 -3.62 7.72 23.36
CA LEU A 129 -3.51 6.29 23.07
C LEU A 129 -4.92 5.75 22.86
N ASP A 130 -5.19 5.26 21.65
CA ASP A 130 -6.44 4.60 21.32
C ASP A 130 -6.14 3.19 20.79
N ASN A 131 -6.83 2.21 21.36
CA ASN A 131 -6.65 0.81 20.99
C ASN A 131 -7.81 0.39 20.07
N CYS A 132 -7.53 0.28 18.77
CA CYS A 132 -8.47 -0.28 17.82
C CYS A 132 -8.38 -1.82 17.82
N PRO A 133 -9.43 -2.56 18.20
CA PRO A 133 -9.41 -4.01 18.13
C PRO A 133 -9.35 -4.47 16.67
N ILE A 134 -8.31 -5.21 16.31
CA ILE A 134 -8.19 -5.85 15.00
C ILE A 134 -8.87 -7.22 15.07
N LYS A 135 -9.87 -7.43 14.21
CA LYS A 135 -10.51 -8.74 14.10
C LYS A 135 -9.55 -9.74 13.49
N ALA A 136 -9.17 -10.76 14.26
CA ALA A 136 -8.36 -11.87 13.76
C ALA A 136 -9.15 -12.62 12.65
N ASN A 137 -8.52 -12.83 11.49
CA ASN A 137 -9.12 -13.58 10.38
C ASN A 137 -8.96 -15.09 10.59
N VAL A 138 -9.54 -15.59 11.67
CA VAL A 138 -9.51 -16.99 12.09
C VAL A 138 -10.93 -17.53 12.15
N LYS A 139 -11.10 -18.85 11.94
CA LYS A 139 -12.42 -19.49 11.98
C LYS A 139 -13.09 -19.26 13.34
N GLU A 140 -12.33 -19.23 14.42
CA GLU A 140 -12.79 -18.97 15.78
C GLU A 140 -13.54 -17.63 15.93
N ASN A 141 -13.22 -16.63 15.10
CA ASN A 141 -13.85 -15.31 15.07
C ASN A 141 -15.08 -15.26 14.12
N ASN A 142 -15.38 -16.33 13.39
CA ASN A 142 -16.56 -16.43 12.54
C ASN A 142 -17.68 -17.21 13.25
N LEU A 143 -18.72 -16.50 13.69
CA LEU A 143 -19.90 -17.05 14.38
C LEU A 143 -20.57 -18.20 13.62
N LYS A 144 -20.47 -18.23 12.29
CA LYS A 144 -21.07 -19.27 11.42
C LYS A 144 -20.27 -20.57 11.36
N THR A 145 -19.05 -20.63 11.89
CA THR A 145 -18.21 -21.85 11.81
C THR A 145 -18.29 -22.67 13.08
N ASN A 146 -18.60 -23.97 12.98
CA ASN A 146 -18.55 -24.83 14.16
C ASN A 146 -17.08 -25.13 14.52
N VAL A 147 -16.63 -24.63 15.67
CA VAL A 147 -15.28 -24.87 16.18
C VAL A 147 -15.37 -25.57 17.53
N LYS A 148 -14.74 -26.74 17.64
CA LYS A 148 -14.66 -27.50 18.90
C LYS A 148 -13.99 -26.64 19.97
N ASN A 149 -14.56 -26.60 21.17
CA ASN A 149 -14.05 -25.81 22.31
C ASN A 149 -13.98 -24.29 22.07
N ARG A 150 -14.86 -23.71 21.24
CA ARG A 150 -14.92 -22.26 20.94
C ARG A 150 -14.80 -21.35 22.17
N PHE A 151 -15.40 -21.73 23.30
CA PHE A 151 -15.42 -20.91 24.52
C PHE A 151 -14.22 -21.14 25.46
N ASN A 152 -13.27 -22.01 25.08
CA ASN A 152 -12.10 -22.27 25.91
C ASN A 152 -11.08 -21.12 25.77
N LYS A 153 -11.01 -20.26 26.79
CA LYS A 153 -10.11 -19.10 26.85
C LYS A 153 -8.62 -19.46 26.88
N LYS A 154 -8.25 -20.73 27.09
CA LYS A 154 -6.86 -21.20 27.08
C LYS A 154 -6.35 -21.54 25.67
N LEU A 155 -7.23 -21.61 24.67
CA LEU A 155 -6.85 -21.90 23.29
C LEU A 155 -6.54 -20.59 22.57
N ILE A 156 -5.29 -20.45 22.13
CA ILE A 156 -4.85 -19.32 21.30
C ILE A 156 -5.14 -19.66 19.83
N PRO A 157 -5.90 -18.83 19.09
CA PRO A 157 -6.14 -19.06 17.68
C PRO A 157 -4.83 -19.05 16.88
N LYS A 158 -4.73 -19.88 15.84
CA LYS A 158 -3.50 -20.01 15.03
C LYS A 158 -3.01 -18.69 14.41
N GLY A 159 -3.93 -17.76 14.15
CA GLY A 159 -3.62 -16.44 13.59
C GLY A 159 -3.18 -15.39 14.61
N ASP A 160 -3.11 -15.74 15.88
CA ASP A 160 -2.76 -14.86 17.00
C ASP A 160 -1.59 -15.47 17.79
N GLN A 161 -0.48 -15.75 17.09
CA GLN A 161 0.72 -16.24 17.77
C GLN A 161 1.28 -15.11 18.63
N MET A 162 1.39 -15.33 19.94
CA MET A 162 2.12 -14.45 20.84
C MET A 162 3.55 -14.33 20.31
N HIS A 163 3.93 -13.13 19.88
CA HIS A 163 5.32 -12.80 19.67
C HIS A 163 5.87 -12.33 21.02
N ASP A 164 6.81 -13.11 21.58
CA ASP A 164 7.60 -12.75 22.76
C ASP A 164 8.53 -11.56 22.45
#